data_AF-A0A1F8RFM9-F1
#
_entry.id   AF-A0A1F8RFM9-F1
#
_cell.length_a   1.000
_cell.length_b   1.000
_cell.length_c   1.000
_cell.angle_alpha   90.00
_cell.angle_beta   90.00
_cell.angle_gamma   90.00
#
_symmetry.space_group_name_H-M   'P 1'
#
loop_
_entity.id
_entity.type
_entity.pdbx_description
1 polymer ?
#
loop_
_entity_poly.entity_id
_entity_poly.type
_entity_poly.pdbx_seq_one_letter_code
_entity_poly.pdbx_strand_id
1 'polypeptide(L)'
;MYGMSLEADREKMPNHLLQWEAMRWARAQGCTTYDLWGAPDAPNPQDPLWGVYNFKQGFGGRFVRHLGAWDFAPNRALYTAYALILPRVLGLMRHAARGRIRRTAMSEDGRTGE
;
A
#
# COMPACT_ATOMS: atom_id res chain seq x y z
N MET A 1 6.51 -1.34 -9.64
CA MET A 1 5.32 -1.93 -10.27
C MET A 1 4.10 -1.35 -9.57
N TYR A 2 3.06 -0.95 -10.30
CA TYR A 2 1.85 -0.34 -9.75
C TYR A 2 0.63 -1.00 -10.37
N GLY A 3 -0.51 -0.97 -9.67
CA GLY A 3 -1.78 -1.46 -10.19
C GLY A 3 -2.92 -0.60 -9.65
N MET A 4 -3.89 -0.30 -10.51
CA MET A 4 -5.07 0.48 -10.18
C MET A 4 -6.21 0.05 -11.09
N SER A 5 -7.44 0.08 -10.59
CA SER A 5 -8.64 -0.09 -11.38
C SER A 5 -9.67 0.96 -10.99
N LEU A 6 -10.56 1.26 -11.92
CA LEU A 6 -11.78 1.98 -11.60
C LEU A 6 -12.70 1.09 -10.74
N GLU A 7 -13.67 1.71 -10.09
CA GLU A 7 -14.73 0.99 -9.36
C GLU A 7 -15.77 0.38 -10.30
N ALA A 8 -15.93 0.95 -11.50
CA ALA A 8 -16.84 0.44 -12.51
C ALA A 8 -16.48 -1.01 -12.91
N ASP A 9 -17.51 -1.85 -13.03
CA ASP A 9 -17.41 -3.26 -13.46
C ASP A 9 -16.45 -4.13 -12.62
N ARG A 10 -16.29 -3.83 -11.32
CA ARG A 10 -15.39 -4.57 -10.43
C ARG A 10 -15.75 -6.05 -10.31
N GLU A 11 -17.02 -6.40 -10.46
CA GLU A 11 -17.54 -7.77 -10.45
C GLU A 11 -17.01 -8.63 -11.61
N LYS A 12 -16.58 -8.03 -12.71
CA LYS A 12 -15.90 -8.73 -13.82
C LYS A 12 -14.45 -9.10 -13.48
N MET A 13 -13.96 -8.64 -12.32
CA MET A 13 -12.63 -8.93 -11.78
C MET A 13 -11.49 -8.65 -12.79
N PRO A 14 -11.45 -7.49 -13.47
CA PRO A 14 -10.47 -7.23 -14.55
C PRO A 14 -9.01 -7.33 -14.06
N ASN A 15 -8.74 -6.92 -12.82
CA ASN A 15 -7.41 -7.05 -12.22
C ASN A 15 -6.95 -8.51 -12.08
N HIS A 16 -7.88 -9.46 -11.91
CA HIS A 16 -7.51 -10.87 -11.82
C HIS A 16 -7.05 -11.39 -13.16
N LEU A 17 -7.78 -11.06 -14.23
CA LEU A 17 -7.40 -11.40 -15.60
C LEU A 17 -6.05 -10.78 -15.97
N LEU A 18 -5.85 -9.50 -15.64
CA LEU A 18 -4.58 -8.82 -15.91
C LEU A 18 -3.39 -9.52 -15.25
N GLN A 19 -3.49 -9.85 -13.95
CA GLN A 19 -2.41 -10.56 -13.26
C GLN A 19 -2.21 -11.97 -13.79
N TRP A 20 -3.27 -12.68 -14.17
CA TRP A 20 -3.17 -14.00 -14.76
C TRP A 20 -2.41 -13.98 -16.09
N GLU A 21 -2.76 -13.06 -16.99
CA GLU A 21 -2.04 -12.90 -18.26
C GLU A 21 -0.58 -12.47 -18.04
N ALA A 22 -0.31 -11.62 -17.05
CA ALA A 22 1.07 -11.27 -16.67
C ALA A 22 1.88 -12.49 -16.19
N MET A 23 1.28 -13.38 -15.39
CA MET A 23 1.92 -14.63 -14.97
C MET A 23 2.18 -15.58 -16.15
N ARG A 24 1.22 -15.70 -17.07
CA ARG A 24 1.38 -16.50 -18.30
C ARG A 24 2.50 -15.95 -19.17
N TRP A 25 2.54 -14.64 -19.36
CA TRP A 25 3.60 -13.97 -20.11
C TRP A 25 4.97 -14.20 -19.46
N ALA A 26 5.11 -13.99 -18.15
CA ALA A 26 6.36 -14.23 -17.43
C ALA A 26 6.83 -15.69 -17.58
N ARG A 27 5.92 -16.66 -17.47
CA ARG A 27 6.22 -18.08 -17.70
C ARG A 27 6.70 -18.34 -19.12
N ALA A 28 6.10 -17.71 -20.13
CA ALA A 28 6.52 -17.83 -21.52
C ALA A 28 7.93 -17.27 -21.77
N GLN A 29 8.38 -16.31 -20.95
CA GLN A 29 9.76 -15.80 -20.96
C GLN A 29 10.76 -16.68 -20.18
N GLY A 30 10.31 -17.83 -19.66
CA GLY A 30 11.16 -18.74 -18.87
C GLY A 30 11.29 -18.37 -17.39
N CYS A 31 10.53 -17.41 -16.88
CA CYS A 31 10.53 -17.08 -15.46
C CYS A 31 9.88 -18.21 -14.64
N THR A 32 10.54 -18.62 -13.55
CA THR A 32 10.06 -19.66 -12.63
C THR A 32 9.37 -19.09 -11.40
N THR A 33 9.40 -17.77 -11.20
CA THR A 33 8.87 -17.10 -10.03
C THR A 33 8.21 -15.79 -10.44
N TYR A 34 7.04 -15.52 -9.89
CA TYR A 34 6.28 -14.29 -10.07
C TYR A 34 6.04 -13.66 -8.69
N ASP A 35 6.66 -12.51 -8.46
CA ASP A 35 6.58 -11.82 -7.17
C ASP A 35 5.42 -10.80 -7.19
N LEU A 36 4.41 -11.06 -6.36
CA LEU A 36 3.25 -10.17 -6.16
C LEU A 36 3.55 -9.03 -5.17
N TRP A 37 4.76 -8.99 -4.60
CA TRP A 37 5.24 -8.01 -3.65
C TRP A 37 4.42 -7.98 -2.34
N GLY A 38 4.46 -6.85 -1.63
CA GLY A 38 4.17 -6.76 -0.20
C GLY A 38 2.75 -7.16 0.18
N ALA A 39 2.61 -7.95 1.22
CA ALA A 39 1.35 -8.41 1.78
C ALA A 39 1.34 -8.10 3.28
N PRO A 40 0.18 -8.08 3.96
CA PRO A 40 0.14 -7.80 5.40
C PRO A 40 0.99 -8.81 6.17
N ASP A 41 1.62 -8.37 7.27
CA ASP A 41 2.55 -9.19 8.06
C ASP A 41 1.94 -10.47 8.60
N ALA A 42 0.61 -10.47 8.82
CA ALA A 42 -0.16 -11.62 9.24
C ALA A 42 -1.53 -11.66 8.54
N PRO A 43 -2.08 -12.86 8.29
CA PRO A 43 -3.45 -13.02 7.82
C PRO A 43 -4.43 -12.64 8.94
N ASN A 44 -4.88 -11.39 8.92
CA ASN A 44 -5.86 -10.87 9.86
C ASN A 44 -7.06 -10.29 9.09
N PRO A 45 -8.28 -10.84 9.27
CA PRO A 45 -9.49 -10.32 8.62
C PRO A 45 -9.87 -8.89 9.01
N GLN A 46 -9.37 -8.38 10.15
CA GLN A 46 -9.57 -7.00 10.57
C GLN A 46 -8.53 -6.03 9.96
N ASP A 47 -7.53 -6.53 9.23
CA ASP A 47 -6.52 -5.70 8.58
C ASP A 47 -7.12 -4.99 7.35
N PRO A 48 -6.90 -3.68 7.16
CA PRO A 48 -7.31 -2.96 5.94
C PRO A 48 -6.80 -3.60 4.64
N LEU A 49 -5.69 -4.33 4.68
CA LEU A 49 -5.09 -5.03 3.55
C LEU A 49 -5.61 -6.46 3.35
N TRP A 50 -6.63 -6.90 4.11
CA TRP A 50 -7.21 -8.24 3.98
C TRP A 50 -7.67 -8.56 2.56
N GLY A 51 -8.27 -7.59 1.85
CA GLY A 51 -8.65 -7.76 0.45
C GLY A 51 -7.46 -8.01 -0.49
N VAL A 52 -6.33 -7.32 -0.23
CA VAL A 52 -5.08 -7.52 -0.98
C VAL A 52 -4.47 -8.88 -0.68
N TYR A 53 -4.53 -9.32 0.58
CA TYR A 53 -4.12 -10.66 0.98
C TYR A 53 -4.90 -11.74 0.23
N ASN A 54 -6.24 -11.69 0.26
CA ASN A 54 -7.10 -12.68 -0.40
C ASN A 54 -6.88 -12.71 -1.91
N PHE A 55 -6.72 -11.55 -2.54
CA PHE A 55 -6.38 -11.44 -3.95
C PHE A 55 -5.11 -12.23 -4.29
N LYS A 56 -4.05 -12.05 -3.51
CA LYS A 56 -2.76 -12.73 -3.72
C LYS A 56 -2.82 -14.22 -3.42
N GLN A 57 -3.55 -14.60 -2.38
CA GLN A 57 -3.80 -16.01 -2.05
C GLN A 57 -4.58 -16.73 -3.16
N GLY A 58 -5.50 -16.04 -3.85
CA GLY A 58 -6.26 -16.59 -4.97
C GLY A 58 -5.39 -17.11 -6.13
N PHE A 59 -4.16 -16.63 -6.27
CA PHE A 59 -3.19 -17.11 -7.27
C PHE A 59 -2.26 -18.22 -6.76
N GLY A 60 -2.46 -18.72 -5.54
CA GLY A 60 -1.54 -19.68 -4.91
C GLY A 60 -0.22 -19.05 -4.44
N GLY A 61 -0.20 -17.75 -4.19
CA GLY A 61 0.98 -17.04 -3.71
C GLY A 61 1.46 -17.54 -2.35
N ARG A 62 2.78 -17.76 -2.21
CA ARG A 62 3.42 -18.14 -0.94
C ARG A 62 3.94 -16.90 -0.22
N PHE A 63 3.72 -16.84 1.09
CA PHE A 63 4.32 -15.82 1.93
C PHE A 63 5.81 -16.08 2.11
N VAL A 64 6.63 -15.09 1.76
CA VAL A 64 8.07 -15.12 1.99
C VAL A 64 8.43 -13.91 2.85
N ARG A 65 8.86 -14.18 4.08
CA ARG A 65 9.30 -13.11 5.00
C ARG A 65 10.78 -12.84 4.76
N HIS A 66 11.09 -11.60 4.39
CA HIS A 66 12.46 -11.12 4.27
C HIS A 66 12.98 -10.57 5.61
N LEU A 67 14.27 -10.25 5.67
CA LEU A 67 14.95 -9.75 6.89
C LEU A 67 14.41 -8.39 7.38
N GLY A 68 13.56 -7.72 6.59
CA GLY A 68 13.04 -6.39 6.91
C GLY A 68 14.09 -5.30 6.66
N ALA A 69 13.80 -4.10 7.17
CA ALA A 69 14.72 -2.98 7.12
C ALA A 69 15.71 -3.04 8.29
N TRP A 70 16.98 -2.77 8.02
CA TRP A 70 18.03 -2.62 9.03
C TRP A 70 18.59 -1.20 8.97
N ASP A 71 18.56 -0.49 10.10
CA ASP A 71 19.18 0.83 10.23
C ASP A 71 20.57 0.74 10.85
N PHE A 72 21.57 1.28 10.16
CA PHE A 72 22.91 1.47 10.73
C PHE A 72 23.01 2.87 11.35
N ALA A 73 23.16 2.93 12.67
CA ALA A 73 23.19 4.18 13.44
C ALA A 73 24.60 4.47 14.00
N PRO A 74 25.49 5.12 13.24
CA PRO A 74 26.87 5.37 13.67
C PRO A 74 26.95 6.32 14.89
N ASN A 75 25.97 7.22 15.05
CA ASN A 75 25.83 8.03 16.25
C ASN A 75 24.49 7.73 16.93
N ARG A 76 24.56 7.02 18.06
CA ARG A 76 23.38 6.59 18.83
C ARG A 76 22.54 7.76 19.34
N ALA A 77 23.15 8.87 19.75
CA ALA A 77 22.43 10.01 20.31
C ALA A 77 21.60 10.73 19.23
N LEU A 78 22.20 11.00 18.06
CA LEU A 78 21.51 11.62 16.93
C LEU A 78 20.39 10.74 16.39
N TYR A 79 20.64 9.43 16.22
CA TYR A 79 19.62 8.50 15.77
C TYR A 79 18.45 8.40 16.77
N THR A 80 18.73 8.38 18.08
CA THR A 80 17.69 8.39 19.12
C THR A 80 16.85 9.66 19.06
N ALA A 81 17.50 10.83 18.93
CA ALA A 81 16.81 12.11 18.78
C ALA A 81 15.91 12.10 17.53
N TYR A 82 16.43 11.65 16.38
CA TYR A 82 15.67 11.49 15.14
C TYR A 82 14.46 10.57 15.33
N ALA A 83 14.66 9.35 15.85
CA ALA A 83 13.61 8.35 16.01
C ALA A 83 12.48 8.79 16.96
N LEU A 84 12.79 9.62 17.96
CA LEU A 84 11.80 10.14 18.91
C LEU A 84 11.13 11.44 18.44
N ILE A 85 11.88 12.36 17.84
CA ILE A 85 11.39 13.70 17.49
C ILE A 85 10.60 13.66 16.19
N LEU A 86 11.10 12.97 15.17
CA LEU A 86 10.48 12.94 13.84
C LEU A 86 9.00 12.52 13.85
N PRO A 87 8.58 11.39 14.48
CA PRO A 87 7.18 10.98 14.46
C PRO A 87 6.26 11.99 15.15
N ARG A 88 6.75 12.72 16.16
CA ARG A 88 5.99 13.78 16.84
C ARG A 88 5.78 14.98 15.92
N VAL A 89 6.85 15.42 15.25
CA VAL A 89 6.79 16.53 14.28
C VAL A 89 5.85 16.16 13.12
N LEU A 90 6.02 14.97 12.54
CA LEU A 90 5.13 14.48 11.48
C LEU A 90 3.68 14.36 11.94
N GLY A 91 3.43 13.96 13.20
CA GLY A 91 2.10 13.93 13.79
C GLY A 91 1.44 15.31 13.83
N LEU A 92 2.17 16.32 14.29
CA LEU A 92 1.70 17.72 14.31
C LEU A 92 1.44 18.25 12.89
N MET A 93 2.35 17.99 11.95
CA MET A 93 2.19 18.39 10.55
C MET A 93 0.96 17.74 9.91
N ARG A 94 0.72 16.44 10.16
CA ARG A 94 -0.49 15.74 9.69
C ARG A 94 -1.76 16.34 10.27
N HIS A 95 -1.76 16.73 11.55
CA HIS A 95 -2.91 17.37 12.17
C HIS A 95 -3.22 18.74 11.56
N ALA A 96 -2.19 19.56 11.34
CA ALA A 96 -2.32 20.86 10.69
C ALA A 96 -2.76 20.74 9.21
N ALA A 97 -2.24 19.75 8.48
CA ALA A 97 -2.59 19.51 7.08
C ALA A 97 -4.04 19.02 6.91
N ARG A 98 -4.55 18.17 7.80
CA ARG A 98 -5.95 17.72 7.79
C ARG A 98 -6.94 18.88 7.94
N GLY A 99 -6.59 19.89 8.75
CA GLY A 99 -7.39 21.10 8.89
C GLY A 99 -7.38 22.01 7.64
N ARG A 100 -6.37 21.89 6.78
CA ARG A 100 -6.29 22.64 5.52
C ARG A 100 -7.13 21.97 4.43
N ILE A 101 -7.02 20.65 4.28
CA ILE A 101 -7.78 19.86 3.30
C ILE A 101 -9.30 19.95 3.56
N ARG A 102 -9.74 19.87 4.84
CA ARG A 102 -11.16 20.05 5.20
C ARG A 102 -11.72 21.41 4.82
N ARG A 103 -10.92 22.49 4.96
CA ARG A 103 -11.34 23.86 4.61
C ARG A 103 -11.44 24.07 3.11
N THR A 104 -10.56 23.44 2.32
CA THR A 104 -10.63 23.49 0.85
C THR A 104 -11.81 22.70 0.32
N ALA A 105 -12.05 21.48 0.84
CA ALA A 105 -13.20 20.67 0.44
C ALA A 105 -14.55 21.34 0.78
N MET A 106 -14.66 22.01 1.94
CA MET A 106 -15.86 22.80 2.31
C MET A 106 -16.06 24.05 1.45
N SER A 107 -14.98 24.60 0.87
CA SER A 107 -15.04 25.77 -0.02
C SER A 107 -15.42 25.41 -1.46
N GLU A 108 -15.18 24.17 -1.90
CA GLU A 108 -15.57 23.68 -3.23
C GLU A 108 -17.03 23.21 -3.24
N ASP A 109 -17.48 22.53 -2.18
CA ASP A 109 -18.87 22.05 -2.03
C ASP A 109 -19.90 23.21 -1.96
N GLY A 110 -19.50 24.37 -1.42
CA GLY A 110 -20.32 25.59 -1.37
C GLY A 110 -20.41 26.39 -2.68
N ARG A 111 -19.73 25.97 -3.76
CA ARG A 111 -19.71 26.68 -5.05
C ARG A 111 -20.53 26.02 -6.15
N THR A 112 -21.06 24.82 -5.90
CA THR A 112 -21.88 24.02 -6.82
C THR A 112 -23.38 24.10 -6.54
N GLY A 113 -23.80 25.05 -5.68
CA GLY A 113 -25.18 25.25 -5.24
C GLY A 113 -25.81 26.57 -5.69
N GLU A 114 -25.46 27.09 -6.87
CA GLU A 114 -26.20 28.14 -7.59
C GLU A 114 -26.53 27.69 -9.02
#